data_AF-A0A1F5JH35-F1
#
_entry.id   AF-A0A1F5JH35-F1
#
_cell.length_a   1.000
_cell.length_b   1.000
_cell.length_c   1.000
_cell.angle_alpha   90.00
_cell.angle_beta   90.00
_cell.angle_gamma   90.00
#
_symmetry.space_group_name_H-M   'P 1'
#
loop_
_entity.id
_entity.type
_entity.pdbx_description
1 polymer ?
#
loop_
_entity_poly.entity_id
_entity_poly.type
_entity_poly.pdbx_seq_one_letter_code
_entity_poly.pdbx_strand_id
1 'polypeptide(L)'
;MGPGFTPFKDKRLLLIIFLCLILSISIPLVTFFFRDQIKQKFSFLNPSFQTAPKIVSQGKITNLVGSEHPSIFYVYLVYNPQTGTTNQLKTGLSEGDPFPLLPKQPQSSLENLDYKIEVLSSEKLVLQSGWKTQLKKFSQTKEGEYRLGFGILYKPGLIVRVVWPGNKVIWTGVMPGS
;
A
#
# COMPACT_ATOMS: atom_id res chain seq x y z
N MET A 1 -49.48 -64.53 8.92
CA MET A 1 -49.35 -63.06 8.95
C MET A 1 -47.98 -62.71 8.40
N GLY A 2 -47.92 -62.29 7.13
CA GLY A 2 -46.66 -61.85 6.51
C GLY A 2 -46.42 -60.37 6.80
N PRO A 3 -45.21 -59.94 7.19
CA PRO A 3 -44.94 -58.53 7.42
C PRO A 3 -44.83 -57.79 6.08
N GLY A 4 -45.63 -56.73 5.94
CA GLY A 4 -45.61 -55.83 4.80
C GLY A 4 -44.31 -55.01 4.74
N PHE A 5 -43.62 -55.10 3.61
CA PHE A 5 -42.53 -54.20 3.24
C PHE A 5 -43.09 -52.78 3.05
N THR A 6 -42.55 -51.80 3.77
CA THR A 6 -42.94 -50.38 3.63
C THR A 6 -41.93 -49.64 2.73
N PRO A 7 -42.31 -49.22 1.50
CA PRO A 7 -41.37 -48.72 0.49
C PRO A 7 -40.96 -47.24 0.66
N PHE A 8 -41.25 -46.63 1.81
CA PHE A 8 -41.08 -45.18 2.02
C PHE A 8 -39.77 -44.79 2.73
N LYS A 9 -39.06 -45.75 3.34
CA LYS A 9 -37.81 -45.48 4.08
C LYS A 9 -36.59 -45.43 3.16
N ASP A 10 -36.62 -46.19 2.07
CA ASP A 10 -35.48 -46.35 1.16
C ASP A 10 -35.26 -45.13 0.26
N LYS A 11 -36.32 -44.40 -0.11
CA LYS A 11 -36.20 -43.21 -0.98
C LYS A 11 -35.49 -42.04 -0.30
N ARG A 12 -35.68 -41.87 1.02
CA ARG A 12 -34.98 -40.84 1.80
C ARG A 12 -33.52 -41.20 2.00
N LEU A 13 -33.23 -42.48 2.24
CA LEU A 13 -31.86 -42.98 2.33
C LEU A 13 -31.13 -42.82 0.99
N LEU A 14 -31.78 -43.16 -0.12
CA LEU A 14 -31.25 -42.98 -1.47
C LEU A 14 -30.93 -41.51 -1.76
N LEU A 15 -31.83 -40.59 -1.40
CA LEU A 15 -31.62 -39.14 -1.55
C LEU A 15 -30.40 -38.65 -0.76
N ILE A 16 -30.25 -39.10 0.49
CA ILE A 16 -29.11 -38.73 1.36
C ILE A 16 -27.80 -39.26 0.78
N ILE A 17 -27.77 -40.51 0.32
CA ILE A 17 -26.61 -41.10 -0.34
C ILE A 17 -26.23 -40.29 -1.59
N PHE A 18 -27.22 -39.92 -2.41
CA PHE A 18 -27.00 -39.13 -3.61
C PHE A 18 -26.45 -37.73 -3.29
N LEU A 19 -26.97 -37.08 -2.25
CA LEU A 19 -26.48 -35.77 -1.79
C LEU A 19 -25.03 -35.84 -1.31
N CYS A 20 -24.68 -36.86 -0.52
CA CYS A 20 -23.31 -37.10 -0.07
C CYS A 20 -22.35 -37.37 -1.23
N LEU A 21 -22.81 -38.07 -2.27
CA LEU A 21 -22.02 -38.35 -3.47
C LEU A 21 -21.73 -37.07 -4.26
N ILE A 22 -22.73 -36.19 -4.42
CA ILE A 22 -22.57 -34.90 -5.08
C ILE A 22 -21.60 -34.00 -4.28
N LEU A 23 -21.72 -33.95 -2.95
CA LEU A 23 -20.81 -33.22 -2.07
C LEU A 23 -19.36 -33.74 -2.15
N SER A 24 -19.18 -35.06 -2.20
CA SER A 24 -17.85 -35.69 -2.31
C SER A 24 -17.15 -35.39 -3.63
N ILE A 25 -17.90 -35.21 -4.74
CA ILE A 25 -17.33 -34.90 -6.06
C ILE A 25 -17.09 -33.39 -6.24
N SER A 26 -17.96 -32.55 -5.66
CA SER A 26 -17.88 -31.08 -5.83
C SER A 26 -16.70 -30.43 -5.09
N ILE A 27 -16.35 -30.90 -3.90
CA ILE A 27 -15.22 -30.38 -3.12
C ILE A 27 -13.86 -30.52 -3.85
N PRO A 28 -13.47 -31.70 -4.38
CA PRO A 28 -12.22 -31.86 -5.12
C PRO A 28 -12.24 -31.11 -6.45
N LEU A 29 -13.41 -30.96 -7.10
CA LEU A 29 -13.53 -30.20 -8.34
C LEU A 29 -13.26 -28.70 -8.10
N VAL A 30 -13.82 -28.13 -7.03
CA VAL A 30 -13.54 -26.75 -6.61
C VAL A 30 -12.06 -26.58 -6.26
N THR A 31 -11.47 -27.48 -5.46
CA THR A 31 -10.04 -27.39 -5.14
C THR A 31 -9.15 -27.53 -6.37
N PHE A 32 -9.55 -28.31 -7.39
CA PHE A 32 -8.82 -28.43 -8.66
C PHE A 32 -8.85 -27.13 -9.47
N PHE A 33 -10.01 -26.50 -9.63
CA PHE A 33 -10.14 -25.21 -10.35
C PHE A 33 -9.41 -24.04 -9.65
N PHE A 34 -9.33 -24.04 -8.31
CA PHE A 34 -8.59 -23.01 -7.56
C PHE A 34 -7.08 -23.31 -7.42
N ARG A 35 -6.63 -24.54 -7.75
CA ARG A 35 -5.20 -24.91 -7.63
C ARG A 35 -4.32 -24.16 -8.64
N ASP A 36 -4.84 -23.89 -9.84
CA ASP A 36 -4.08 -23.17 -10.89
C ASP A 36 -4.07 -21.65 -10.67
N GLN A 37 -5.08 -21.09 -10.02
CA GLN A 37 -5.11 -19.68 -9.59
C GLN A 37 -4.11 -19.37 -8.46
N ILE A 38 -3.71 -20.39 -7.68
CA ILE A 38 -2.72 -20.25 -6.62
C ILE A 38 -1.30 -20.33 -7.18
N LYS A 39 -1.03 -21.21 -8.16
CA LYS A 39 0.34 -21.32 -8.72
C LYS A 39 0.80 -20.06 -9.46
N GLN A 40 -0.10 -19.31 -10.11
CA GLN A 40 0.27 -18.03 -10.72
C GLN A 40 0.48 -16.87 -9.72
N LYS A 41 -0.02 -16.97 -8.48
CA LYS A 41 0.20 -15.94 -7.45
C LYS A 41 1.48 -16.14 -6.62
N PHE A 42 2.10 -17.31 -6.67
CA PHE A 42 3.28 -17.61 -5.84
C PHE A 42 4.61 -17.76 -6.62
N SER A 43 4.61 -17.58 -7.95
CA SER A 43 5.85 -17.53 -8.75
C SER A 43 6.64 -16.21 -8.60
N PHE A 44 6.14 -15.24 -7.83
CA PHE A 44 6.87 -14.00 -7.52
C PHE A 44 7.82 -14.11 -6.32
N LEU A 45 7.92 -15.29 -5.68
CA LEU A 45 8.89 -15.58 -4.63
C LEU A 45 10.25 -15.97 -5.21
N ASN A 46 10.76 -15.18 -6.14
CA ASN A 46 12.20 -15.04 -6.32
C ASN A 46 12.52 -13.74 -7.08
N PRO A 47 12.42 -12.56 -6.45
CA PRO A 47 13.36 -11.54 -6.82
C PRO A 47 14.67 -11.97 -6.18
N SER A 48 15.62 -12.41 -7.00
CA SER A 48 17.00 -12.02 -6.77
C SER A 48 16.95 -10.60 -6.21
N PHE A 49 17.40 -10.40 -4.97
CA PHE A 49 17.66 -9.08 -4.43
C PHE A 49 18.73 -8.46 -5.32
N GLN A 50 18.33 -7.92 -6.47
CA GLN A 50 19.02 -6.80 -7.06
C GLN A 50 18.73 -5.69 -6.06
N THR A 51 19.71 -5.51 -5.18
CA THR A 51 19.98 -4.28 -4.46
C THR A 51 19.43 -3.15 -5.29
N ALA A 52 18.37 -2.49 -4.80
CA ALA A 52 17.94 -1.22 -5.37
C ALA A 52 19.21 -0.42 -5.65
N PRO A 53 19.40 0.14 -6.86
CA PRO A 53 20.63 0.84 -7.19
C PRO A 53 20.90 1.79 -6.04
N LYS A 54 22.04 1.59 -5.37
CA LYS A 54 22.51 2.45 -4.28
C LYS A 54 22.33 3.85 -4.81
N ILE A 55 21.32 4.57 -4.33
CA ILE A 55 21.12 5.95 -4.71
C ILE A 55 22.31 6.64 -4.09
N VAL A 56 23.38 6.75 -4.87
CA VAL A 56 24.50 7.61 -4.56
C VAL A 56 23.84 8.96 -4.31
N SER A 57 24.05 9.48 -3.11
CA SER A 57 23.59 10.79 -2.68
C SER A 57 24.26 11.86 -3.53
N GLN A 58 23.82 11.97 -4.79
CA GLN A 58 24.21 13.02 -5.71
C GLN A 58 23.14 14.10 -5.59
N GLY A 59 23.34 14.93 -4.58
CA GLY A 59 22.50 16.07 -4.24
C GLY A 59 23.15 16.91 -3.15
N LYS A 60 24.48 17.07 -3.19
CA LYS A 60 25.16 18.06 -2.36
C LYS A 60 24.96 19.40 -3.05
N ILE A 61 23.99 20.20 -2.59
CA ILE A 61 23.94 21.61 -2.95
C ILE A 61 25.20 22.23 -2.33
N THR A 62 26.18 22.57 -3.15
CA THR A 62 27.55 22.96 -2.75
C THR A 62 27.66 24.34 -2.10
N ASN A 63 26.62 24.85 -1.43
CA ASN A 63 26.65 26.17 -0.78
C ASN A 63 26.46 26.14 0.74
N LEU A 64 26.51 24.97 1.38
CA LEU A 64 26.56 24.86 2.85
C LEU A 64 27.83 24.09 3.24
N VAL A 65 28.85 24.84 3.65
CA VAL A 65 30.10 24.31 4.18
C VAL A 65 29.78 23.69 5.54
N GLY A 66 29.74 22.35 5.62
CA GLY A 66 29.61 21.61 6.89
C GLY A 66 28.58 20.47 6.95
N SER A 67 27.82 20.19 5.88
CA SER A 67 26.72 19.22 5.96
C SER A 67 27.19 17.76 5.81
N GLU A 68 27.33 17.03 6.92
CA GLU A 68 27.49 15.56 6.90
C GLU A 68 26.21 14.84 6.40
N HIS A 69 25.06 15.53 6.43
CA HIS A 69 23.76 15.00 6.05
C HIS A 69 23.29 15.49 4.66
N PRO A 70 22.49 14.68 3.94
CA PRO A 70 21.93 15.08 2.66
C PRO A 70 20.85 16.18 2.80
N SER A 71 20.58 16.89 1.71
CA SER A 71 19.45 17.84 1.64
C SER A 71 18.12 17.09 1.50
N ILE A 72 17.15 17.44 2.34
CA ILE A 72 15.81 16.85 2.41
C ILE A 72 14.78 17.88 1.96
N PHE A 73 13.89 17.48 1.07
CA PHE A 73 12.67 18.20 0.74
C PHE A 73 11.55 17.77 1.68
N TYR A 74 11.10 18.67 2.55
CA TYR A 74 10.01 18.40 3.48
C TYR A 74 8.72 19.05 3.02
N VAL A 75 7.60 18.38 3.32
CA VAL A 75 6.25 18.83 2.96
C VAL A 75 5.30 18.57 4.12
N TYR A 76 4.47 19.56 4.42
CA TYR A 76 3.38 19.48 5.39
C TYR A 76 2.05 19.83 4.70
N LEU A 77 1.11 18.89 4.76
CA LEU A 77 -0.22 19.00 4.16
C LEU A 77 -1.30 18.84 5.22
N VAL A 78 -2.49 19.35 4.95
CA VAL A 78 -3.74 19.01 5.65
C VAL A 78 -4.68 18.39 4.62
N TYR A 79 -5.07 17.15 4.86
CA TYR A 79 -6.00 16.40 4.03
C TYR A 79 -7.34 16.23 4.75
N ASN A 80 -8.42 16.59 4.07
CA ASN A 80 -9.78 16.27 4.50
C ASN A 80 -10.31 15.10 3.63
N PRO A 81 -10.49 13.90 4.19
CA PRO A 81 -10.97 12.73 3.47
C PRO A 81 -12.47 12.79 3.16
N GLN A 82 -13.26 13.59 3.87
CA GLN A 82 -14.70 13.73 3.63
C GLN A 82 -14.97 14.52 2.35
N THR A 83 -14.21 15.59 2.13
CA THR A 83 -14.30 16.43 0.92
C THR A 83 -13.30 16.00 -0.16
N GLY A 84 -12.29 15.21 0.20
CA GLY A 84 -11.21 14.81 -0.69
C GLY A 84 -10.23 15.94 -1.03
N THR A 85 -10.22 17.03 -0.26
CA THR A 85 -9.37 18.21 -0.50
C THR A 85 -8.07 18.15 0.28
N THR A 86 -6.98 18.65 -0.30
CA THR A 86 -5.67 18.76 0.36
C THR A 86 -5.14 20.17 0.27
N ASN A 87 -4.77 20.74 1.41
CA ASN A 87 -4.14 22.05 1.51
C ASN A 87 -2.66 21.89 1.87
N GLN A 88 -1.77 22.55 1.13
CA GLN A 88 -0.35 22.62 1.48
C GLN A 88 -0.16 23.68 2.55
N LEU A 89 0.37 23.29 3.71
CA LEU A 89 0.73 24.24 4.77
C LEU A 89 2.13 24.81 4.58
N LYS A 90 3.09 23.93 4.25
CA LYS A 90 4.51 24.32 4.16
C LYS A 90 5.28 23.33 3.31
N THR A 91 6.28 23.85 2.59
CA THR A 91 7.36 23.08 1.97
C THR A 91 8.68 23.76 2.25
N GLY A 92 9.79 23.01 2.20
CA GLY A 92 11.12 23.61 2.28
C GLY A 92 12.24 22.60 2.15
N LEU A 93 13.47 23.12 2.29
CA LEU A 93 14.69 22.34 2.29
C LEU A 93 15.33 22.40 3.68
N SER A 94 15.82 21.27 4.15
CA SER A 94 16.59 21.15 5.39
C SER A 94 17.66 20.09 5.24
N GLU A 95 18.71 20.14 6.05
CA GLU A 95 19.69 19.06 6.13
C GLU A 95 19.21 17.99 7.12
N GLY A 96 19.45 16.72 6.81
CA GLY A 96 19.11 15.61 7.69
C GLY A 96 18.92 14.30 6.94
N ASP A 97 18.47 13.27 7.65
CA ASP A 97 18.15 11.98 7.03
C ASP A 97 16.70 11.96 6.53
N PRO A 98 16.42 11.32 5.38
CA PRO A 98 15.05 11.19 4.89
C PRO A 98 14.22 10.36 5.87
N PHE A 99 12.91 10.64 5.93
CA PHE A 99 12.03 9.85 6.78
C PHE A 99 11.99 8.41 6.26
N PRO A 100 12.03 7.40 7.15
CA PRO A 100 11.96 6.02 6.72
C PRO A 100 10.62 5.77 6.01
N LEU A 101 10.71 5.18 4.81
CA LEU A 101 9.57 4.74 4.04
C LEU A 101 9.52 3.21 4.05
N LEU A 102 8.35 2.67 4.36
CA LEU A 102 8.09 1.24 4.40
C LEU A 102 7.84 0.71 2.97
N PRO A 103 8.43 -0.42 2.57
CA PRO A 103 8.30 -0.93 1.21
C PRO A 103 6.90 -1.48 0.90
N LYS A 104 6.12 -1.84 1.94
CA LYS A 104 4.78 -2.40 1.83
C LYS A 104 3.79 -1.59 2.67
N GLN A 105 2.53 -1.61 2.27
CA GLN A 105 1.47 -0.98 3.05
C GLN A 105 1.42 -1.66 4.43
N PRO A 106 1.51 -0.89 5.53
CA PRO A 106 1.29 -1.41 6.86
C PRO A 106 -0.10 -2.05 6.96
N GLN A 107 -0.25 -3.02 7.86
CA GLN A 107 -1.57 -3.55 8.17
C GLN A 107 -2.37 -2.43 8.84
N SER A 108 -3.39 -1.93 8.15
CA SER A 108 -4.15 -0.77 8.63
C SER A 108 -4.74 -1.05 10.00
N SER A 109 -4.38 -0.22 10.97
CA SER A 109 -4.99 -0.19 12.29
C SER A 109 -5.92 1.01 12.41
N LEU A 110 -6.89 0.94 13.33
CA LEU A 110 -7.76 2.09 13.59
C LEU A 110 -6.99 3.31 14.11
N GLU A 111 -5.82 3.09 14.71
CA GLU A 111 -5.00 4.13 15.33
C GLU A 111 -3.97 4.76 14.37
N ASN A 112 -3.64 4.06 13.28
CA ASN A 112 -2.62 4.51 12.33
C ASN A 112 -3.22 5.17 11.10
N LEU A 113 -2.55 6.21 10.66
CA LEU A 113 -2.78 6.90 9.41
C LEU A 113 -1.66 6.50 8.44
N ASP A 114 -2.03 5.70 7.45
CA ASP A 114 -1.10 5.20 6.44
C ASP A 114 -1.29 5.96 5.14
N TYR A 115 -0.20 6.39 4.52
CA TYR A 115 -0.20 7.01 3.19
C TYR A 115 1.09 6.68 2.47
N LYS A 116 1.06 6.67 1.14
CA LYS A 116 2.20 6.37 0.29
C LYS A 116 2.78 7.66 -0.28
N ILE A 117 4.10 7.73 -0.32
CA ILE A 117 4.87 8.79 -0.96
C ILE A 117 5.50 8.20 -2.21
N GLU A 118 5.32 8.89 -3.34
CA GLU A 118 5.96 8.56 -4.61
C GLU A 118 6.80 9.75 -5.08
N VAL A 119 8.00 9.46 -5.55
CA VAL A 119 8.88 10.41 -6.22
C VAL A 119 8.99 9.98 -7.68
N LEU A 120 8.69 10.90 -8.58
CA LEU A 120 8.60 10.64 -10.01
C LEU A 120 9.56 11.53 -10.79
N SER A 121 10.00 11.02 -11.95
CA SER A 121 10.67 11.84 -12.96
C SER A 121 9.71 12.85 -13.59
N SER A 122 10.24 13.78 -14.39
CA SER A 122 9.46 14.68 -15.26
C SER A 122 8.53 13.91 -16.21
N GLU A 123 8.94 12.72 -16.66
CA GLU A 123 8.17 11.79 -17.48
C GLU A 123 7.14 10.96 -16.68
N LYS A 124 6.97 11.24 -15.38
CA LYS A 124 6.06 10.54 -14.46
C LYS A 124 6.40 9.07 -14.22
N LEU A 125 7.66 8.67 -14.41
CA LEU A 125 8.14 7.35 -14.00
C LEU A 125 8.39 7.35 -12.49
N VAL A 126 7.89 6.35 -11.77
CA VAL A 126 8.11 6.22 -10.32
C VAL A 126 9.56 5.81 -10.06
N LEU A 127 10.34 6.71 -9.48
CA LEU A 127 11.76 6.52 -9.15
C LEU A 127 11.93 5.99 -7.72
N GLN A 128 11.03 6.39 -6.82
CA GLN A 128 10.98 5.93 -5.43
C GLN A 128 9.53 5.87 -4.97
N SER A 129 9.19 4.85 -4.20
CA SER A 129 7.86 4.69 -3.62
C SER A 129 7.97 4.03 -2.24
N GLY A 130 7.18 4.49 -1.29
CA GLY A 130 7.04 3.80 -0.02
C GLY A 130 5.98 4.39 0.89
N TRP A 131 5.60 3.61 1.88
CA TRP A 131 4.52 3.91 2.81
C TRP A 131 5.04 4.59 4.06
N LYS A 132 4.27 5.54 4.54
CA LYS A 132 4.49 6.25 5.79
C LYS A 132 3.30 5.97 6.70
N THR A 133 3.60 5.70 7.96
CA THR A 133 2.61 5.52 9.01
C THR A 133 2.81 6.56 10.09
N GLN A 134 1.71 7.12 10.59
CA GLN A 134 1.69 8.10 11.67
C GLN A 134 0.49 7.81 12.58
N LEU A 135 0.61 8.09 13.87
CA LEU A 135 -0.53 7.92 14.77
C LEU A 135 -1.59 8.99 14.46
N LYS A 136 -2.86 8.58 14.29
CA LYS A 136 -3.98 9.48 13.98
C LYS A 136 -4.12 10.58 15.02
N LYS A 137 -3.97 10.26 16.31
CA LYS A 137 -4.06 11.23 17.41
C LYS A 137 -3.09 12.41 17.29
N PHE A 138 -1.94 12.21 16.67
CA PHE A 138 -0.94 13.26 16.43
C PHE A 138 -1.09 13.94 15.07
N SER A 139 -1.84 13.31 14.17
CA SER A 139 -2.08 13.80 12.82
C SER A 139 -3.37 14.61 12.76
N GLN A 140 -4.32 14.41 13.67
CA GLN A 140 -5.62 15.07 13.63
C GLN A 140 -5.51 16.55 13.98
N THR A 141 -5.98 17.44 13.09
CA THR A 141 -5.96 18.90 13.32
C THR A 141 -7.31 19.42 13.80
N LYS A 142 -8.37 18.98 13.14
CA LYS A 142 -9.78 19.21 13.46
C LYS A 142 -10.52 17.90 13.26
N GLU A 143 -11.80 17.86 13.62
CA GLU A 143 -12.62 16.68 13.33
C GLU A 143 -12.57 16.36 11.83
N GLY A 144 -12.17 15.14 11.50
CA GLY A 144 -12.04 14.68 10.12
C GLY A 144 -10.79 15.13 9.34
N GLU A 145 -9.98 16.08 9.82
CA GLU A 145 -8.79 16.54 9.09
C GLU A 145 -7.49 15.92 9.60
N TYR A 146 -6.61 15.55 8.66
CA TYR A 146 -5.33 14.93 8.97
C TYR A 146 -4.14 15.73 8.40
N ARG A 147 -3.19 16.04 9.27
CA ARG A 147 -1.87 16.57 8.94
C ARG A 147 -0.98 15.44 8.46
N LEU A 148 -0.45 15.59 7.25
CA LEU A 148 0.48 14.65 6.62
C LEU A 148 1.82 15.36 6.49
N GLY A 149 2.85 14.85 7.17
CA GLY A 149 4.20 15.42 7.15
C GLY A 149 5.23 14.39 6.75
N PHE A 150 6.04 14.67 5.73
CA PHE A 150 7.10 13.77 5.26
C PHE A 150 8.31 14.56 4.75
N GLY A 151 9.45 13.88 4.67
CA GLY A 151 10.68 14.40 4.09
C GLY A 151 11.38 13.32 3.29
N ILE A 152 11.83 13.68 2.10
CA ILE A 152 12.49 12.80 1.13
C ILE A 152 13.75 13.47 0.61
N LEU A 153 14.69 12.66 0.10
CA LEU A 153 15.93 13.18 -0.47
C LEU A 153 15.61 14.19 -1.58
N TYR A 154 16.17 15.39 -1.48
CA TYR A 154 15.95 16.44 -2.45
C TYR A 154 16.72 16.16 -3.74
N LYS A 155 16.00 16.26 -4.86
CA LYS A 155 16.56 16.33 -6.21
C LYS A 155 15.70 17.32 -7.03
N PRO A 156 16.28 18.43 -7.50
CA PRO A 156 15.51 19.48 -8.18
C PRO A 156 14.75 18.94 -9.40
N GLY A 157 13.56 19.49 -9.65
CA GLY A 157 12.74 19.14 -10.82
C GLY A 157 12.01 17.78 -10.74
N LEU A 158 12.24 16.98 -9.69
CA LEU A 158 11.45 15.78 -9.47
C LEU A 158 10.04 16.12 -8.96
N ILE A 159 9.09 15.26 -9.31
CA ILE A 159 7.70 15.37 -8.89
C ILE A 159 7.50 14.51 -7.64
N VAL A 160 6.80 15.04 -6.66
CA VAL A 160 6.45 14.35 -5.42
C VAL A 160 4.96 14.20 -5.35
N ARG A 161 4.50 13.02 -5.00
CA ARG A 161 3.08 12.70 -4.90
C ARG A 161 2.77 12.02 -3.59
N VAL A 162 1.65 12.42 -2.98
CA VAL A 162 1.07 11.74 -1.83
C VAL A 162 -0.15 10.96 -2.31
N VAL A 163 -0.16 9.67 -2.01
CA VAL A 163 -1.17 8.71 -2.42
C VAL A 163 -1.82 8.12 -1.17
N TRP A 164 -3.12 8.28 -1.06
CA TRP A 164 -3.94 7.68 -0.01
C TRP A 164 -4.14 6.16 -0.26
N PRO A 165 -4.45 5.36 0.78
CA PRO A 165 -4.88 3.98 0.59
C PRO A 165 -5.96 3.85 -0.50
N GLY A 166 -5.84 2.81 -1.34
CA GLY A 166 -6.66 2.66 -2.54
C GLY A 166 -6.13 3.39 -3.78
N ASN A 167 -4.84 3.79 -3.78
CA ASN A 167 -4.16 4.46 -4.90
C ASN A 167 -4.75 5.83 -5.30
N LYS A 168 -5.49 6.48 -4.41
CA LYS A 168 -6.02 7.83 -4.66
C LYS A 168 -4.92 8.86 -4.48
N VAL A 169 -4.59 9.59 -5.54
CA VAL A 169 -3.69 10.73 -5.44
C VAL A 169 -4.37 11.87 -4.72
N ILE A 170 -3.78 12.36 -3.63
CA ILE A 170 -4.35 13.46 -2.83
C ILE A 170 -3.56 14.75 -2.92
N TRP A 171 -2.29 14.67 -3.32
CA TRP A 171 -1.47 15.85 -3.56
C TRP A 171 -0.33 15.55 -4.51
N THR A 172 0.08 16.54 -5.30
CA THR A 172 1.26 16.50 -6.15
C THR A 172 1.96 17.85 -6.08
N GLY A 173 3.28 17.83 -5.97
CA GLY A 173 4.11 19.04 -6.02
C GLY A 173 5.42 18.78 -6.75
N VAL A 174 6.08 19.83 -7.17
CA VAL A 174 7.39 19.77 -7.85
C VAL A 174 8.45 20.27 -6.88
N MET A 175 9.57 19.55 -6.78
CA MET A 175 10.71 20.02 -6.03
C MET A 175 11.28 21.28 -6.72
N PRO A 176 11.36 22.43 -6.03
CA PRO A 176 11.78 23.68 -6.65
C PRO A 176 13.20 23.54 -7.22
N GLY A 177 13.44 24.12 -8.41
CA GLY A 177 14.79 24.33 -8.94
C GLY A 177 15.41 25.57 -8.27
N SER A 178 16.70 25.51 -7.99
CA SER A 178 17.51 26.66 -7.56
C SER A 178 17.75 27.64 -8.68
#